data_AF-A0A2N7J8W6-F1
#
_entry.id   AF-A0A2N7J8W6-F1
#
_cell.length_a   1.000
_cell.length_b   1.000
_cell.length_c   1.000
_cell.angle_alpha   90.00
_cell.angle_beta   90.00
_cell.angle_gamma   90.00
#
_symmetry.space_group_name_H-M   'P 1'
#
loop_
_entity.id
_entity.type
_entity.pdbx_description
1 polymer ?
#
loop_
_entity_poly.entity_id
_entity_poly.type
_entity_poly.pdbx_seq_one_letter_code
_entity_poly.pdbx_strand_id
1 'polypeptide(L)'
;MQRDYTLNCLITMPRHELEEFSLRMIHRLVPEDAMTELFTFEQEEVASEERMQSAKFDAMLRMTAIALGEVNLAFSESDNSQQNIERMTRLLLWHFYSISFNLEEAIAIEVHCEKVEKILVNAPKDAFGWVKELTELLHFYAKVNEGDETK
;
A
#
# COMPACT_ATOMS: atom_id res chain seq x y z
N MET A 1 -6.58 23.15 -3.86
CA MET A 1 -5.43 22.32 -4.27
C MET A 1 -5.87 20.89 -4.30
N GLN A 2 -5.81 20.25 -5.47
CA GLN A 2 -6.07 18.82 -5.60
C GLN A 2 -4.83 18.09 -5.09
N ARG A 3 -4.96 17.33 -3.98
CA ARG A 3 -3.85 16.54 -3.40
C ARG A 3 -3.57 15.40 -4.36
N ASP A 4 -2.43 15.35 -5.04
CA ASP A 4 -2.12 14.30 -6.03
C ASP A 4 -1.33 13.13 -5.44
N TYR A 5 -0.90 13.27 -4.17
CA TYR A 5 -0.04 12.32 -3.44
C TYR A 5 1.25 11.97 -4.19
N THR A 6 1.76 12.91 -4.99
CA THR A 6 3.14 12.89 -5.48
C THR A 6 4.10 13.19 -4.32
N LEU A 7 5.41 12.99 -4.54
CA LEU A 7 6.46 13.24 -3.55
C LEU A 7 6.27 14.57 -2.79
N ASN A 8 6.10 15.67 -3.52
CA ASN A 8 5.94 17.00 -2.92
C ASN A 8 4.71 17.08 -2.00
N CYS A 9 3.62 16.40 -2.34
CA CYS A 9 2.44 16.32 -1.48
C CYS A 9 2.72 15.49 -0.23
N LEU A 10 3.36 14.33 -0.38
CA LEU A 10 3.60 13.39 0.73
C LEU A 10 4.57 13.96 1.78
N ILE A 11 5.61 14.69 1.36
CA ILE A 11 6.60 15.27 2.30
C ILE A 11 6.10 16.53 3.00
N THR A 12 5.10 17.22 2.44
CA THR A 12 4.58 18.48 3.01
C THR A 12 3.32 18.29 3.83
N MET A 13 2.58 17.21 3.59
CA MET A 13 1.33 16.93 4.27
C MET A 13 1.59 16.31 5.65
N PRO A 14 0.82 16.68 6.69
CA PRO A 14 0.97 16.05 8.00
C PRO A 14 0.72 14.55 7.94
N ARG A 15 1.60 13.75 8.54
CA ARG A 15 1.51 12.28 8.54
C ARG A 15 0.14 11.77 8.98
N HIS A 16 -0.36 12.26 10.10
CA HIS A 16 -1.66 11.82 10.64
C HIS A 16 -2.82 12.06 9.66
N GLU A 17 -2.75 13.10 8.83
CA GLU A 17 -3.74 13.32 7.78
C GLU A 17 -3.64 12.21 6.71
N LEU A 18 -2.43 11.89 6.25
CA LEU A 18 -2.20 10.83 5.27
C LEU A 18 -2.67 9.45 5.80
N GLU A 19 -2.38 9.15 7.07
CA GLU A 19 -2.87 7.95 7.75
C GLU A 19 -4.40 7.92 7.79
N GLU A 20 -5.05 9.01 8.20
CA GLU A 20 -6.52 9.09 8.24
C GLU A 20 -7.14 8.96 6.84
N PHE A 21 -6.56 9.59 5.81
CA PHE A 21 -7.08 9.46 4.44
C PHE A 21 -6.89 8.06 3.88
N SER A 22 -5.73 7.46 4.09
CA SER A 22 -5.44 6.11 3.61
C SER A 22 -6.33 5.05 4.26
N LEU A 23 -6.51 5.11 5.58
CA LEU A 23 -7.41 4.21 6.31
C LEU A 23 -8.86 4.39 5.87
N ARG A 24 -9.33 5.63 5.70
CA ARG A 24 -10.66 5.90 5.15
C ARG A 24 -10.84 5.31 3.76
N MET A 25 -9.79 5.35 2.93
CA MET A 25 -9.86 4.75 1.60
C MET A 25 -9.89 3.23 1.65
N ILE A 26 -9.10 2.60 2.52
CA ILE A 26 -9.14 1.15 2.73
C ILE A 26 -10.54 0.71 3.17
N HIS A 27 -11.12 1.34 4.19
CA HIS A 27 -12.48 1.00 4.65
C HIS A 27 -13.56 1.22 3.58
N ARG A 28 -13.36 2.14 2.65
CA ARG A 28 -14.28 2.38 1.53
C ARG A 28 -14.14 1.32 0.43
N LEU A 29 -12.93 0.82 0.20
CA LEU A 29 -12.61 -0.04 -0.94
C LEU A 29 -12.62 -1.53 -0.60
N VAL A 30 -12.35 -1.88 0.65
CA VAL A 30 -12.35 -3.27 1.11
C VAL A 30 -13.69 -3.58 1.77
N PRO A 31 -14.44 -4.59 1.28
CA PRO A 31 -15.65 -5.06 1.94
C PRO A 31 -15.42 -5.52 3.39
N GLU A 32 -16.40 -5.33 4.27
CA GLU A 32 -16.30 -5.66 5.69
C GLU A 32 -16.16 -7.17 5.95
N ASP A 33 -16.81 -7.99 5.14
CA ASP A 33 -16.66 -9.45 5.14
C ASP A 33 -15.24 -9.87 4.79
N ALA A 34 -14.65 -9.27 3.75
CA ALA A 34 -13.25 -9.50 3.40
C ALA A 34 -12.30 -9.05 4.53
N MET A 35 -12.54 -7.89 5.16
CA MET A 35 -11.76 -7.46 6.34
C MET A 35 -11.88 -8.46 7.49
N THR A 36 -13.08 -8.96 7.77
CA THR A 36 -13.31 -9.92 8.85
C THR A 36 -12.58 -11.23 8.58
N GLU A 37 -12.66 -11.75 7.35
CA GLU A 37 -11.98 -12.98 6.95
C GLU A 37 -10.46 -12.85 7.06
N LEU A 38 -9.88 -11.76 6.55
CA LEU A 38 -8.43 -11.55 6.56
C LEU A 38 -7.82 -11.48 7.95
N PHE A 39 -8.57 -10.99 8.94
CA PHE A 39 -8.10 -10.82 10.32
C PHE A 39 -8.69 -11.85 11.30
N THR A 40 -9.31 -12.91 10.79
CA THR A 40 -9.70 -14.08 11.59
C THR A 40 -8.59 -15.13 11.54
N PHE A 41 -7.70 -15.07 12.53
CA PHE A 41 -6.54 -15.97 12.61
C PHE A 41 -6.84 -17.29 13.29
N GLU A 42 -6.27 -18.37 12.78
CA GLU A 42 -6.34 -19.71 13.37
C GLU A 42 -5.44 -19.83 14.62
N GLN A 43 -5.67 -20.87 15.44
CA GLN A 43 -4.86 -21.12 16.64
C GLN A 43 -3.36 -21.27 16.34
N GLU A 44 -3.02 -21.80 15.17
CA GLU A 44 -1.63 -21.96 14.76
C GLU A 44 -0.92 -20.62 14.50
N GLU A 45 -1.65 -19.64 13.98
CA GLU A 45 -1.14 -18.31 13.63
C GLU A 45 -0.95 -17.44 14.86
N VAL A 46 -1.71 -17.69 15.93
CA VAL A 46 -1.58 -16.98 17.22
C VAL A 46 -0.72 -17.72 18.24
N ALA A 47 -0.07 -18.82 17.84
CA ALA A 47 0.73 -19.67 18.73
C ALA A 47 2.01 -18.99 19.25
N SER A 48 2.51 -17.98 18.55
CA SER A 48 3.64 -17.15 18.98
C SER A 48 3.50 -15.73 18.45
N GLU A 49 4.22 -14.79 19.07
CA GLU A 49 4.25 -13.39 18.61
C GLU A 49 4.77 -13.30 17.18
N GLU A 50 5.82 -14.04 16.83
CA GLU A 50 6.40 -14.04 15.48
C GLU A 50 5.39 -14.52 14.43
N ARG A 51 4.66 -15.61 14.71
CA ARG A 51 3.63 -16.12 13.80
C ARG A 51 2.47 -15.13 13.67
N MET A 52 2.05 -14.52 14.78
CA MET A 52 0.98 -13.54 14.77
C MET A 52 1.37 -12.31 13.95
N GLN A 53 2.61 -11.83 14.06
CA GLN A 53 3.12 -10.72 13.27
C GLN A 53 3.18 -11.08 11.78
N SER A 54 3.63 -12.28 11.44
CA SER A 54 3.65 -12.77 10.05
C SER A 54 2.24 -12.84 9.46
N ALA A 55 1.26 -13.39 10.20
CA ALA A 55 -0.12 -13.50 9.76
C ALA A 55 -0.79 -12.12 9.58
N LYS A 56 -0.55 -11.20 10.53
CA LYS A 56 -0.99 -9.81 10.42
C LYS A 56 -0.41 -9.12 9.19
N PHE A 57 0.87 -9.32 8.91
CA PHE A 57 1.52 -8.73 7.76
C PHE A 57 0.91 -9.24 6.44
N ASP A 58 0.74 -10.55 6.32
CA ASP A 58 0.09 -11.15 5.15
C ASP A 58 -1.35 -10.64 4.96
N ALA A 59 -2.13 -10.53 6.05
CA ALA A 59 -3.46 -9.94 6.03
C ALA A 59 -3.44 -8.48 5.54
N MET A 60 -2.49 -7.66 6.03
CA MET A 60 -2.33 -6.27 5.58
C MET A 60 -1.95 -6.16 4.11
N LEU A 61 -1.07 -7.05 3.62
CA LEU A 61 -0.69 -7.12 2.20
C LEU A 61 -1.90 -7.46 1.34
N ARG A 62 -2.65 -8.51 1.70
CA ARG A 62 -3.88 -8.91 0.99
C ARG A 62 -4.95 -7.82 1.03
N MET A 63 -5.15 -7.18 2.18
CA MET A 63 -6.08 -6.05 2.33
C MET A 63 -5.71 -4.89 1.39
N THR A 64 -4.44 -4.51 1.36
CA THR A 64 -3.93 -3.45 0.47
C THR A 64 -4.13 -3.84 -1.00
N ALA A 65 -3.86 -5.10 -1.36
CA ALA A 65 -4.05 -5.58 -2.73
C ALA A 65 -5.51 -5.54 -3.18
N ILE A 66 -6.44 -5.93 -2.31
CA ILE A 66 -7.88 -5.80 -2.56
C ILE A 66 -8.24 -4.33 -2.77
N ALA A 67 -7.85 -3.45 -1.85
CA ALA A 67 -8.13 -2.02 -1.95
C ALA A 67 -7.64 -1.44 -3.29
N LEU A 68 -6.41 -1.77 -3.69
CA LEU A 68 -5.81 -1.34 -4.95
C LEU A 68 -6.53 -1.89 -6.19
N GLY A 69 -7.01 -3.13 -6.15
CA GLY A 69 -7.83 -3.72 -7.21
C GLY A 69 -9.14 -2.97 -7.43
N GLU A 70 -9.75 -2.49 -6.35
CA GLU A 70 -11.05 -1.81 -6.39
C GLU A 70 -10.98 -0.32 -6.78
N VAL A 71 -9.79 0.31 -6.76
CA VAL A 71 -9.63 1.74 -7.09
C VAL A 71 -10.20 2.06 -8.48
N ASN A 72 -9.91 1.23 -9.48
CA ASN A 72 -10.39 1.48 -10.84
C ASN A 72 -11.91 1.54 -10.90
N LEU A 73 -12.58 0.55 -10.30
CA LEU A 73 -14.03 0.48 -10.27
C LEU A 73 -14.62 1.68 -9.51
N ALA A 74 -14.08 1.97 -8.32
CA ALA A 74 -14.58 3.01 -7.43
C ALA A 74 -14.50 4.44 -7.99
N PHE A 75 -13.61 4.69 -8.95
CA PHE A 75 -13.38 6.02 -9.52
C PHE A 75 -13.62 6.13 -11.03
N SER A 76 -14.02 5.02 -11.69
CA SER A 76 -14.26 4.97 -13.14
C SER A 76 -15.28 6.01 -13.65
N GLU A 77 -16.34 6.26 -12.87
CA GLU A 77 -17.42 7.19 -13.22
C GLU A 77 -17.18 8.62 -12.68
N SER A 78 -16.02 8.89 -12.07
CA SER A 78 -15.73 10.21 -11.51
C SER A 78 -15.22 11.21 -12.57
N ASP A 79 -15.46 12.50 -12.34
CA ASP A 79 -14.80 13.56 -13.10
C ASP A 79 -13.28 13.45 -12.92
N ASN A 80 -12.53 13.46 -14.01
CA ASN A 80 -11.09 13.20 -14.04
C ASN A 80 -10.72 11.79 -13.49
N SER A 81 -11.51 10.77 -13.83
CA SER A 81 -11.36 9.38 -13.37
C SER A 81 -9.92 8.88 -13.36
N GLN A 82 -9.18 9.02 -14.47
CA GLN A 82 -7.79 8.60 -14.57
C GLN A 82 -6.90 9.23 -13.48
N GLN A 83 -7.01 10.55 -13.30
CA GLN A 83 -6.23 11.27 -12.29
C GLN A 83 -6.62 10.83 -10.87
N ASN A 84 -7.91 10.58 -10.63
CA ASN A 84 -8.39 10.12 -9.33
C ASN A 84 -7.91 8.71 -9.02
N ILE A 85 -7.90 7.82 -10.00
CA ILE A 85 -7.38 6.45 -9.90
C ILE A 85 -5.89 6.51 -9.52
N GLU A 86 -5.07 7.20 -10.31
CA GLU A 86 -3.63 7.32 -10.03
C GLU A 86 -3.36 7.91 -8.65
N ARG A 87 -4.09 8.97 -8.30
CA ARG A 87 -3.99 9.61 -6.98
C ARG A 87 -4.29 8.64 -5.84
N MET A 88 -5.39 7.89 -5.92
CA MET A 88 -5.75 6.95 -4.85
C MET A 88 -4.78 5.76 -4.79
N THR A 89 -4.29 5.30 -5.93
CA THR A 89 -3.25 4.28 -6.00
C THR A 89 -1.96 4.75 -5.31
N ARG A 90 -1.52 6.00 -5.52
CA ARG A 90 -0.36 6.57 -4.79
C ARG A 90 -0.58 6.57 -3.28
N LEU A 91 -1.75 7.02 -2.81
CA LEU A 91 -2.07 7.06 -1.38
C LEU A 91 -2.04 5.67 -0.73
N LEU A 92 -2.58 4.65 -1.41
CA LEU A 92 -2.59 3.28 -0.90
C LEU A 92 -1.20 2.65 -0.93
N LEU A 93 -0.37 2.93 -1.94
CA LEU A 93 1.02 2.48 -1.98
C LEU A 93 1.87 3.17 -0.91
N TRP A 94 1.63 4.45 -0.64
CA TRP A 94 2.24 5.16 0.49
C TRP A 94 1.83 4.53 1.82
N HIS A 95 0.54 4.20 2.00
CA HIS A 95 0.07 3.52 3.21
C HIS A 95 0.82 2.22 3.44
N PHE A 96 0.87 1.36 2.42
CA PHE A 96 1.61 0.10 2.47
C PHE A 96 3.08 0.30 2.85
N TYR A 97 3.74 1.29 2.25
CA TYR A 97 5.12 1.66 2.59
C TYR A 97 5.26 2.12 4.05
N SER A 98 4.33 2.95 4.55
CA SER A 98 4.38 3.52 5.90
C SER A 98 4.12 2.52 7.03
N ILE A 99 3.45 1.40 6.75
CA ILE A 99 3.09 0.39 7.76
C ILE A 99 3.94 -0.89 7.66
N SER A 100 4.62 -1.11 6.54
CA SER A 100 5.39 -2.33 6.32
C SER A 100 6.77 -2.20 6.97
N PHE A 101 7.12 -3.14 7.84
CA PHE A 101 8.48 -3.39 8.37
C PHE A 101 9.32 -2.15 8.76
N ASN A 102 8.70 -1.06 9.22
CA ASN A 102 9.38 0.23 9.45
C ASN A 102 10.24 0.67 8.24
N LEU A 103 9.77 0.42 7.02
CA LEU A 103 10.51 0.73 5.79
C LEU A 103 10.93 2.20 5.71
N GLU A 104 10.21 3.11 6.37
CA GLU A 104 10.54 4.53 6.45
C GLU A 104 11.90 4.81 7.13
N GLU A 105 12.39 3.90 7.98
CA GLU A 105 13.72 4.02 8.60
C GLU A 105 14.85 3.58 7.66
N ALA A 106 14.53 2.72 6.68
CA ALA A 106 15.51 2.06 5.81
C ALA A 106 15.49 2.59 4.37
N ILE A 107 14.35 3.06 3.89
CA ILE A 107 14.11 3.40 2.49
C ILE A 107 13.61 4.84 2.43
N ALA A 108 14.35 5.71 1.75
CA ALA A 108 13.93 7.10 1.55
C ALA A 108 12.61 7.18 0.75
N ILE A 109 11.75 8.14 1.12
CA ILE A 109 10.44 8.35 0.48
C ILE A 109 10.57 8.66 -1.02
N GLU A 110 11.64 9.31 -1.44
CA GLU A 110 11.95 9.59 -2.84
C GLU A 110 12.09 8.31 -3.66
N VAL A 111 12.76 7.30 -3.10
CA VAL A 111 12.97 5.99 -3.73
C VAL A 111 11.64 5.26 -3.87
N HIS A 112 10.82 5.29 -2.81
CA HIS A 112 9.45 4.77 -2.85
C HIS A 112 8.64 5.45 -3.97
N CYS A 113 8.56 6.78 -3.97
CA CYS A 113 7.79 7.54 -4.94
C CYS A 113 8.26 7.27 -6.38
N GLU A 114 9.57 7.22 -6.64
CA GLU A 114 10.09 6.92 -7.98
C GLU A 114 9.66 5.52 -8.45
N LYS A 115 9.72 4.52 -7.55
CA LYS A 115 9.26 3.16 -7.87
C LYS A 115 7.75 3.12 -8.09
N VAL A 116 6.96 3.85 -7.29
CA VAL A 116 5.50 3.96 -7.47
C VAL A 116 5.12 4.54 -8.82
N GLU A 117 5.79 5.60 -9.29
CA GLU A 117 5.51 6.15 -10.63
C GLU A 117 5.76 5.13 -11.75
N LYS A 118 6.76 4.25 -11.60
CA LYS A 118 7.01 3.16 -12.55
C LYS A 118 5.91 2.10 -12.53
N ILE A 119 5.34 1.82 -11.35
CA ILE A 119 4.21 0.89 -11.19
C ILE A 119 2.97 1.45 -11.87
N LEU A 120 2.69 2.75 -11.68
CA LEU A 120 1.49 3.40 -12.22
C LEU A 120 1.37 3.32 -13.75
N VAL A 121 2.50 3.28 -14.48
CA VAL A 121 2.51 3.13 -15.94
C VAL A 121 1.77 1.86 -16.39
N ASN A 122 1.90 0.77 -15.63
CA ASN A 122 1.28 -0.53 -15.93
C ASN A 122 0.64 -1.12 -14.65
N ALA A 123 -0.17 -0.32 -13.96
CA ALA A 123 -0.80 -0.72 -12.73
C ALA A 123 -1.69 -1.97 -12.94
N PRO A 124 -1.60 -2.99 -12.06
CA PRO A 124 -2.53 -4.10 -12.06
C PRO A 124 -3.99 -3.64 -11.93
N LYS A 125 -4.91 -4.45 -12.47
CA LYS A 125 -6.35 -4.14 -12.47
C LYS A 125 -7.15 -4.97 -11.47
N ASP A 126 -6.53 -5.98 -10.87
CA ASP A 126 -7.16 -6.91 -9.95
C ASP A 126 -6.27 -7.19 -8.74
N ALA A 127 -6.87 -7.73 -7.68
CA ALA A 127 -6.19 -7.99 -6.43
C ALA A 127 -5.01 -8.97 -6.57
N PHE A 128 -5.12 -9.99 -7.42
CA PHE A 128 -4.04 -10.98 -7.63
C PHE A 128 -2.78 -10.34 -8.24
N GLY A 129 -2.97 -9.50 -9.25
CA GLY A 129 -1.89 -8.71 -9.83
C GLY A 129 -1.26 -7.76 -8.81
N TRP A 130 -2.07 -7.15 -7.94
CA TRP A 130 -1.56 -6.31 -6.86
C TRP A 130 -0.82 -7.08 -5.77
N VAL A 131 -1.24 -8.30 -5.40
CA VAL A 131 -0.46 -9.16 -4.47
C VAL A 131 0.93 -9.38 -5.03
N LYS A 132 1.03 -9.71 -6.32
CA LYS A 132 2.32 -9.89 -7.00
C LYS A 132 3.16 -8.61 -6.96
N GLU A 133 2.58 -7.47 -7.36
CA GLU A 133 3.30 -6.19 -7.43
C GLU A 133 3.76 -5.71 -6.04
N LEU A 134 2.93 -5.84 -5.00
CA LEU A 134 3.31 -5.50 -3.63
C LEU A 134 4.44 -6.40 -3.11
N THR A 135 4.43 -7.69 -3.46
CA THR A 135 5.52 -8.62 -3.12
C THR A 135 6.81 -8.23 -3.84
N GLU A 136 6.74 -7.90 -5.13
CA GLU A 136 7.89 -7.40 -5.89
C GLU A 136 8.41 -6.05 -5.35
N LEU A 137 7.51 -5.21 -4.83
CA LEU A 137 7.86 -3.95 -4.19
C LEU A 137 8.64 -4.17 -2.87
N LEU A 138 8.25 -5.16 -2.06
CA LEU A 138 9.02 -5.56 -0.88
C LEU A 138 10.41 -6.10 -1.24
N HIS A 139 10.51 -6.96 -2.27
CA HIS A 139 11.80 -7.44 -2.77
C HIS A 139 12.68 -6.30 -3.27
N PHE A 140 12.08 -5.30 -3.92
CA PHE A 140 12.79 -4.09 -4.34
C PHE A 140 13.37 -3.35 -3.14
N TYR A 141 12.60 -3.14 -2.06
CA TYR A 141 13.10 -2.48 -0.85
C TYR A 141 14.21 -3.26 -0.17
N ALA A 142 14.06 -4.59 -0.03
CA ALA A 142 15.11 -5.43 0.53
C ALA A 142 16.44 -5.26 -0.22
N LYS A 143 16.38 -5.26 -1.56
CA LYS A 143 17.56 -5.05 -2.41
C LYS A 143 18.16 -3.64 -2.28
N VAL A 144 17.33 -2.61 -2.15
CA VAL A 144 17.81 -1.23 -1.93
C VAL A 144 18.55 -1.15 -0.60
N ASN A 145 17.97 -1.70 0.47
CA ASN A 145 18.58 -1.71 1.79
C ASN A 145 19.93 -2.47 1.82
N GLU A 146 20.01 -3.65 1.20
CA GLU A 146 21.26 -4.41 1.06
C GLU A 146 22.33 -3.64 0.24
N GLY A 147 21.89 -2.89 -0.76
CA GLY A 147 22.76 -2.08 -1.62
C GLY A 147 23.31 -0.82 -0.94
N ASP A 148 22.65 -0.32 0.10
CA ASP A 148 23.11 0.82 0.91
C ASP A 148 24.11 0.40 2.00
N GLU A 149 24.10 -0.87 2.47
CA GLU A 149 25.11 -1.40 3.40
C GLU A 149 26.50 -1.59 2.77
N THR A 150 26.65 -1.43 1.45
CA THR A 150 27.93 -1.59 0.72
C THR A 150 28.66 -0.29 0.38
N LYS A 151 28.32 0.84 1.02
CA LYS A 151 29.04 2.12 0.87
C LYS A 151 29.71 2.60 2.16
#